data_AF-A0A2V7XAP9-F1
#
_entry.id   AF-A0A2V7XAP9-F1
#
_cell.length_a   1.000
_cell.length_b   1.000
_cell.length_c   1.000
_cell.angle_alpha   90.00
_cell.angle_beta   90.00
_cell.angle_gamma   90.00
#
_symmetry.space_group_name_H-M   'P 1'
#
loop_
_entity.id
_entity.type
_entity.pdbx_description
1 polymer ?
#
loop_
_entity_poly.entity_id
_entity_poly.type
_entity_poly.pdbx_seq_one_letter_code
_entity_poly.pdbx_strand_id
1 'polypeptide(L)'
;MTEKVATNWEQRFSSAARGMRFSAIRRMSALIERPGIISFAPGQSSPDTFPVDRFRTILEDILAREGAASFQYILTRGLAPL
;
A
#
# COMPACT_ATOMS: atom_id res chain seq x y z
N MET A 1 32.60 -19.22 20.12
CA MET A 1 31.26 -19.49 19.52
C MET A 1 30.23 -18.99 20.51
N THR A 2 29.56 -17.87 20.22
CA THR A 2 28.53 -17.32 21.11
C THR A 2 27.20 -17.43 20.38
N GLU A 3 26.34 -18.31 20.86
CA GLU A 3 25.01 -18.55 20.33
C GLU A 3 24.12 -17.34 20.67
N LYS A 4 23.65 -16.62 19.64
CA LYS A 4 22.65 -15.57 19.81
C LYS A 4 21.30 -16.24 20.07
N VAL A 5 20.88 -16.30 21.33
CA VAL A 5 19.51 -16.66 21.68
C VAL A 5 18.58 -15.60 21.08
N ALA A 6 17.72 -16.02 20.14
CA ALA A 6 16.74 -15.13 19.54
C ALA A 6 15.68 -14.76 20.58
N THR A 7 15.50 -13.46 20.83
CA THR A 7 14.46 -12.96 21.73
C THR A 7 13.07 -13.31 21.20
N ASN A 8 12.22 -13.92 22.04
CA ASN A 8 10.81 -14.13 21.72
C ASN A 8 10.02 -12.80 21.85
N TRP A 9 9.61 -12.25 20.72
CA TRP A 9 8.83 -11.00 20.66
C TRP A 9 7.33 -11.19 20.84
N GLU A 10 6.81 -12.41 20.65
CA GLU A 10 5.37 -12.69 20.72
C GLU A 10 4.80 -12.42 22.11
N GLN A 11 5.59 -12.68 23.14
CA GLN A 11 5.21 -12.41 24.54
C GLN A 11 4.97 -10.91 24.80
N ARG A 12 5.60 -10.02 24.01
CA ARG A 12 5.47 -8.57 24.14
C ARG A 12 4.32 -7.98 23.33
N PHE A 13 3.61 -8.80 22.54
CA PHE A 13 2.46 -8.32 21.78
C PHE A 13 1.25 -8.06 22.68
N SER A 14 0.50 -7.00 22.34
CA SER A 14 -0.80 -6.70 22.94
C SER A 14 -1.84 -7.78 22.57
N SER A 15 -2.96 -7.80 23.28
CA SER A 15 -4.09 -8.70 22.97
C SER A 15 -4.58 -8.53 21.53
N ALA A 16 -4.71 -7.29 21.06
CA ALA A 16 -5.10 -6.98 19.68
C ALA A 16 -4.10 -7.55 18.66
N ALA A 17 -2.80 -7.35 18.88
CA ALA A 17 -1.77 -7.84 17.97
C ALA A 17 -1.75 -9.38 17.88
N ARG A 18 -1.99 -10.09 19.00
CA ARG A 18 -2.13 -11.57 19.01
C ARG A 18 -3.33 -12.06 18.20
N GLY A 19 -4.36 -11.23 18.03
CA GLY A 19 -5.54 -11.52 17.22
C GLY A 19 -5.35 -11.28 15.72
N MET A 20 -4.31 -10.56 15.30
CA MET A 20 -4.07 -10.25 13.90
C MET A 20 -3.74 -11.51 13.10
N ARG A 21 -4.28 -11.61 11.88
CA ARG A 21 -4.04 -12.73 10.96
C ARG A 21 -3.62 -12.20 9.60
N PHE A 22 -2.83 -13.00 8.89
CA PHE A 22 -2.41 -12.66 7.55
C PHE A 22 -3.57 -12.80 6.55
N SER A 23 -3.67 -11.88 5.58
CA SER A 23 -4.67 -11.94 4.52
C SER A 23 -4.47 -13.16 3.60
N ALA A 24 -5.45 -14.07 3.56
CA ALA A 24 -5.39 -15.21 2.64
C ALA A 24 -5.23 -14.78 1.17
N ILE A 25 -5.86 -13.67 0.76
CA ILE A 25 -5.78 -13.09 -0.59
C ILE A 25 -4.34 -12.70 -0.92
N ARG A 26 -3.63 -12.00 -0.02
CA ARG A 26 -2.23 -11.59 -0.26
C ARG A 26 -1.29 -12.78 -0.41
N ARG A 27 -1.61 -13.93 0.20
CA ARG A 27 -0.82 -15.16 0.11
C ARG A 27 -0.90 -15.78 -1.28
N MET A 28 -2.03 -15.57 -1.96
CA MET A 28 -2.28 -16.07 -3.30
C MET A 28 -1.60 -15.23 -4.39
N SER A 29 -1.04 -14.04 -4.09
CA SER A 29 -0.39 -13.19 -5.10
C SER A 29 0.71 -13.93 -5.87
N ALA A 30 1.56 -14.67 -5.15
CA ALA A 30 2.63 -15.46 -5.75
C ALA A 30 2.11 -16.63 -6.62
N LEU A 31 0.86 -17.06 -6.44
CA LEU A 31 0.23 -18.10 -7.25
C LEU A 31 -0.42 -17.51 -8.51
N ILE A 32 -1.11 -16.37 -8.39
CA ILE A 32 -1.80 -15.73 -9.51
C ILE A 32 -0.82 -15.14 -10.55
N GLU A 33 0.42 -14.84 -10.16
CA GLU A 33 1.46 -14.33 -11.05
C GLU A 33 2.22 -15.45 -11.78
N ARG A 34 1.92 -16.73 -11.51
CA ARG A 34 2.63 -17.85 -12.14
C ARG A 34 2.21 -18.00 -13.61
N PRO A 35 3.18 -18.16 -14.54
CA PRO A 35 2.87 -18.46 -15.94
C PRO A 35 1.97 -19.69 -16.09
N GLY A 36 0.99 -19.61 -16.99
CA GLY A 36 0.04 -20.70 -17.26
C GLY A 36 -1.21 -20.71 -16.37
N ILE A 37 -1.33 -19.79 -15.41
CA ILE A 37 -2.54 -19.62 -14.60
C ILE A 37 -3.44 -18.53 -15.22
N ILE A 38 -4.71 -18.85 -15.43
CA ILE A 38 -5.76 -17.86 -15.69
C ILE A 38 -6.44 -17.56 -14.35
N SER A 39 -6.29 -16.33 -13.86
CA SER A 39 -6.78 -15.94 -12.54
C SER A 39 -7.97 -14.99 -12.64
N PHE A 40 -9.11 -15.41 -12.09
CA PHE A 40 -10.29 -14.55 -11.84
C PHE A 40 -10.32 -13.98 -10.41
N ALA A 41 -9.24 -14.20 -9.65
CA ALA A 41 -9.12 -13.71 -8.28
C ALA A 41 -8.81 -12.20 -8.12
N PRO A 42 -8.18 -11.47 -9.08
CA PRO A 42 -7.77 -10.10 -8.81
C PRO A 42 -8.97 -9.14 -8.81
N GLY A 43 -9.12 -8.39 -7.72
CA GLY A 43 -10.02 -7.22 -7.61
C GLY A 43 -9.32 -5.89 -7.91
N GLN A 44 -8.20 -5.92 -8.64
CA GLN A 44 -7.46 -4.72 -9.05
C GLN A 44 -8.00 -4.23 -10.39
N SER A 45 -8.06 -2.91 -10.57
CA SER A 45 -8.41 -2.32 -11.88
C SER A 45 -7.31 -2.61 -12.90
N SER A 46 -7.68 -2.71 -14.18
CA SER A 46 -6.71 -2.91 -15.26
C SER A 46 -5.77 -1.70 -15.35
N PRO A 47 -4.43 -1.90 -15.48
CA PRO A 47 -3.48 -0.82 -15.66
C PRO A 47 -3.84 0.14 -16.81
N ASP A 48 -4.39 -0.41 -17.89
CA ASP A 48 -4.75 0.33 -19.10
C ASP A 48 -5.93 1.29 -18.90
N THR A 49 -6.66 1.14 -17.78
CA THR A 49 -7.79 2.03 -17.44
C THR A 49 -7.36 3.27 -16.66
N PHE A 50 -6.11 3.34 -16.21
CA PHE A 50 -5.63 4.49 -15.45
C PHE A 50 -5.28 5.66 -16.39
N PRO A 51 -5.81 6.87 -16.15
CA PRO A 51 -5.57 8.04 -17.00
C PRO A 51 -4.23 8.71 -16.65
N VAL A 52 -3.12 8.02 -16.88
CA VAL A 52 -1.76 8.44 -16.48
C VAL A 52 -1.41 9.85 -16.98
N ASP A 53 -1.72 10.16 -18.24
CA ASP A 53 -1.40 11.47 -18.81
C ASP A 53 -2.21 12.61 -18.18
N ARG A 54 -3.47 12.35 -17.78
CA ARG A 54 -4.28 13.33 -17.05
C ARG A 54 -3.69 13.62 -15.68
N PHE A 55 -3.28 12.57 -14.96
CA PHE A 55 -2.62 12.75 -13.67
C PHE A 55 -1.32 13.55 -13.79
N ARG A 56 -0.54 13.33 -14.85
CA ARG A 56 0.67 14.11 -15.11
C ARG A 56 0.37 15.60 -15.27
N THR A 57 -0.58 15.97 -16.12
CA THR A 57 -0.97 17.39 -16.30
C THR A 57 -1.44 18.04 -15.00
N ILE A 58 -2.26 17.32 -14.21
CA ILE A 58 -2.76 17.83 -12.93
C ILE A 58 -1.62 18.05 -11.94
N LEU A 59 -0.69 17.10 -11.85
CA LEU A 59 0.46 17.22 -10.95
C LEU A 59 1.34 18.40 -11.32
N GLU A 60 1.59 18.62 -12.61
CA GLU A 60 2.34 19.80 -13.10
C GLU A 60 1.65 21.11 -12.72
N ASP A 61 0.32 21.21 -12.85
CA ASP A 61 -0.45 22.40 -12.46
C ASP A 61 -0.39 22.66 -10.95
N ILE A 62 -0.56 21.62 -10.12
CA ILE A 62 -0.44 21.73 -8.66
C ILE A 62 0.96 22.23 -8.27
N LEU A 63 2.01 21.66 -8.87
CA LEU A 63 3.39 22.07 -8.59
C LEU A 63 3.67 23.50 -9.02
N ALA A 64 3.10 23.95 -10.14
CA ALA A 64 3.24 25.33 -10.61
C ALA A 64 2.53 26.33 -9.69
N ARG A 65 1.34 25.97 -9.17
CA ARG A 65 0.51 26.85 -8.34
C ARG A 65 0.92 26.89 -6.87
N GLU A 66 1.23 25.74 -6.29
CA GLU A 66 1.43 25.56 -4.85
C GLU A 66 2.89 25.29 -4.49
N GLY A 67 3.69 24.79 -5.44
CA GLY A 67 5.12 24.55 -5.26
C GLY A 67 5.43 23.70 -4.04
N ALA A 68 6.38 24.16 -3.21
CA ALA A 68 6.80 23.45 -2.01
C ALA A 68 5.68 23.25 -0.98
N ALA A 69 4.62 24.07 -0.99
CA ALA A 69 3.50 23.93 -0.06
C ALA A 69 2.72 22.61 -0.28
N SER A 70 2.69 22.09 -1.51
CA SER A 70 2.03 20.82 -1.85
C SER A 70 2.63 19.60 -1.13
N PHE A 71 3.86 19.70 -0.65
CA PHE A 71 4.56 18.63 0.10
C PHE A 71 4.46 18.81 1.62
N GLN A 72 3.79 19.85 2.10
CA GLN A 72 3.72 20.17 3.53
C GLN A 72 2.56 19.45 4.22
N TYR A 73 2.69 19.25 5.54
CA TYR A 73 1.63 18.73 6.39
C TYR A 73 0.31 19.47 6.20
N ILE A 74 -0.78 18.70 6.20
CA ILE A 74 -2.16 19.19 6.18
C ILE A 74 -2.95 18.69 7.40
N LEU A 75 -4.19 19.13 7.53
CA LEU A 75 -5.10 18.67 8.58
C LEU A 75 -5.33 17.15 8.49
N THR A 76 -5.42 16.49 9.65
CA THR A 76 -5.67 15.03 9.75
C THR A 76 -6.95 14.59 9.03
N ARG A 77 -7.93 15.49 8.86
CA ARG A 77 -9.18 15.20 8.13
C ARG A 77 -9.02 15.16 6.61
N GLY A 78 -7.87 15.57 6.06
CA GLY A 78 -7.65 15.65 4.62
C GLY A 78 -7.96 17.02 4.02
N LEU A 79 -7.92 17.09 2.69
CA LEU A 79 -8.09 18.31 1.90
C LEU A 79 -9.55 18.47 1.47
N ALA A 80 -10.30 19.40 2.06
CA ALA A 80 -11.70 19.64 1.66
C ALA A 80 -11.77 20.42 0.33
N PRO A 81 -12.76 20.13 -0.56
CA PRO A 81 -13.87 19.19 -0.41
C PRO A 81 -13.61 17.80 -1.04
N LEU A 82 -12.35 17.39 -1.24
CA LEU A 82 -12.04 16.04 -1.76
C LEU A 82 -12.48 14.95 -0.78
#